data_AF-A0A848ZFF9-F1
#
_entry.id   AF-A0A848ZFF9-F1
#
_cell.length_a   1.000
_cell.length_b   1.000
_cell.length_c   1.000
_cell.angle_alpha   90.00
_cell.angle_beta   90.00
_cell.angle_gamma   90.00
#
_symmetry.space_group_name_H-M   'P 1'
#
loop_
_entity.id
_entity.type
_entity.pdbx_description
1 polymer ?
#
loop_
_entity_poly.entity_id
_entity_poly.type
_entity_poly.pdbx_seq_one_letter_code
_entity_poly.pdbx_strand_id
1 'polypeptide(L)'
;MGTNEVIQKLQQFVIEHGLPKTDMALFGIRCPYCGKSDRIRELEEPDELQEGMGPEDIREYAELWMNLTQSAGSLGVCKFCNNPLNLFLEEGKAEGLYG
;
A
#
# COMPACT_ATOMS: atom_id res chain seq x y z
N MET A 1 7.46 16.33 -4.65
CA MET A 1 8.01 15.03 -5.08
C MET A 1 7.23 14.59 -6.30
N GLY A 2 7.90 14.00 -7.28
CA GLY A 2 7.19 13.34 -8.37
C GLY A 2 6.48 12.08 -7.85
N THR A 3 5.33 11.70 -8.41
CA THR A 3 4.55 10.54 -7.93
C THR A 3 5.39 9.25 -7.88
N ASN A 4 6.29 9.03 -8.85
CA ASN A 4 7.22 7.89 -8.84
C ASN A 4 8.15 7.87 -7.62
N GLU A 5 8.62 9.03 -7.17
CA GLU A 5 9.45 9.13 -5.96
C GLU A 5 8.64 8.77 -4.71
N VAL A 6 7.37 9.20 -4.65
CA VAL A 6 6.45 8.87 -3.55
C VAL A 6 6.17 7.36 -3.52
N ILE A 7 5.93 6.73 -4.67
CA ILE A 7 5.72 5.28 -4.78
C ILE A 7 6.95 4.51 -4.26
N GLN A 8 8.16 4.90 -4.68
CA GLN A 8 9.39 4.25 -4.24
C GLN A 8 9.62 4.41 -2.74
N LYS A 9 9.35 5.59 -2.19
CA LYS A 9 9.42 5.82 -0.74
C LYS A 9 8.43 4.96 0.02
N LEU A 10 7.17 4.90 -0.42
CA LEU A 10 6.17 4.04 0.21
C LEU A 10 6.57 2.57 0.13
N GLN A 11 7.08 2.10 -1.01
CA GLN A 11 7.60 0.74 -1.15
C GLN A 11 8.69 0.43 -0.12
N GLN A 12 9.67 1.33 0.02
CA GLN A 12 10.76 1.15 0.98
C GLN A 12 10.24 1.18 2.42
N PHE A 13 9.38 2.14 2.76
CA PHE A 13 8.75 2.27 4.07
C PHE A 13 7.99 1.00 4.46
N VAL A 14 7.19 0.46 3.54
CA VAL A 14 6.43 -0.78 3.74
C VAL A 14 7.34 -1.97 4.02
N ILE A 15 8.49 -2.06 3.34
CA ILE A 15 9.49 -3.12 3.59
C ILE A 15 10.14 -2.95 4.97
N GLU A 16 10.60 -1.75 5.30
CA GLU A 16 11.34 -1.45 6.54
C GLU A 16 10.47 -1.64 7.79
N HIS A 17 9.24 -1.15 7.73
CA HIS A 17 8.28 -1.27 8.84
C HIS A 17 7.47 -2.57 8.77
N GLY A 18 7.66 -3.40 7.74
CA GLY A 18 6.97 -4.68 7.58
C GLY A 18 5.45 -4.56 7.42
N LEU A 19 4.97 -3.50 6.77
CA LEU A 19 3.53 -3.23 6.58
C LEU A 19 2.91 -4.09 5.46
N PRO A 20 1.59 -4.36 5.48
CA PRO A 20 0.71 -4.14 6.62
C PRO A 20 1.06 -5.03 7.81
N LYS A 21 0.69 -4.57 9.01
CA LYS A 21 0.77 -5.33 10.27
C LYS A 21 -0.30 -6.41 10.33
N THR A 22 -1.45 -6.15 9.72
CA THR A 22 -2.54 -7.09 9.59
C THR A 22 -2.22 -8.11 8.49
N ASP A 23 -2.19 -9.39 8.86
CA ASP A 23 -1.97 -10.48 7.91
C ASP A 23 -3.30 -10.97 7.31
N MET A 24 -3.93 -10.11 6.51
CA MET A 24 -5.12 -10.47 5.74
C MET A 24 -4.82 -10.33 4.24
N ALA A 25 -4.82 -11.47 3.54
CA ALA A 25 -4.69 -11.50 2.09
C ALA A 25 -6.05 -11.31 1.43
N LEU A 26 -6.08 -10.47 0.39
CA LEU A 26 -7.22 -10.32 -0.50
C LEU A 26 -7.19 -11.44 -1.54
N PHE A 27 -8.24 -12.26 -1.55
CA PHE A 27 -8.37 -13.40 -2.46
C PHE A 27 -8.89 -12.96 -3.83
N GLY A 28 -8.40 -13.60 -4.89
CA GLY A 28 -8.89 -13.36 -6.25
C GLY A 28 -8.41 -12.07 -6.90
N ILE A 29 -7.71 -11.19 -6.17
CA ILE A 29 -7.11 -9.97 -6.71
C ILE A 29 -5.71 -10.30 -7.25
N ARG A 30 -5.43 -9.90 -8.50
CA ARG A 30 -4.15 -10.11 -9.18
C ARG A 30 -3.29 -8.85 -9.14
N CYS A 31 -2.01 -9.01 -8.79
CA CYS A 31 -1.02 -7.94 -8.87
C CYS A 31 -0.77 -7.53 -10.35
N PRO A 32 -0.92 -6.25 -10.71
CA PRO A 32 -0.65 -5.78 -12.07
C PRO A 32 0.83 -5.82 -12.46
N TYR A 33 1.74 -5.79 -11.47
CA TYR A 33 3.18 -5.79 -11.72
C TYR A 33 3.78 -7.19 -11.92
N CYS A 34 3.35 -8.19 -11.14
CA CYS A 34 3.95 -9.53 -11.19
C CYS A 34 2.97 -10.66 -11.60
N GLY A 35 1.69 -10.34 -11.79
CA GLY A 35 0.66 -11.30 -12.20
C GLY A 35 0.26 -12.34 -11.14
N LYS A 36 0.84 -12.29 -9.93
CA LYS A 36 0.48 -13.18 -8.80
C LYS A 36 -0.82 -12.73 -8.13
N SER A 37 -1.66 -13.69 -7.75
CA SER A 37 -2.85 -13.49 -6.92
C SER A 37 -2.60 -13.88 -5.46
N ASP A 38 -3.55 -13.59 -4.59
CA ASP A 38 -3.63 -14.08 -3.19
C ASP A 38 -2.43 -13.68 -2.31
N ARG A 39 -1.70 -12.66 -2.75
CA ARG A 39 -0.56 -12.03 -2.06
C ARG A 39 -0.75 -10.53 -1.91
N ILE A 40 -1.92 -10.03 -2.28
CA ILE A 40 -2.28 -8.63 -2.12
C ILE A 40 -2.81 -8.45 -0.72
N ARG A 41 -2.33 -7.44 -0.01
CA ARG A 41 -2.86 -7.03 1.28
C ARG A 41 -3.18 -5.56 1.20
N GLU A 42 -4.29 -5.18 1.82
CA GLU A 42 -4.58 -3.79 2.08
C GLU A 42 -3.60 -3.27 3.11
N LEU A 43 -3.12 -2.05 2.90
CA LEU A 43 -2.33 -1.34 3.88
C LEU A 43 -3.29 -0.65 4.86
N GLU A 44 -2.91 -0.55 6.12
CA GLU A 44 -3.71 0.16 7.13
C GLU A 44 -3.76 1.67 6.83
N GLU A 45 -4.89 2.31 7.12
CA GLU A 45 -4.97 3.76 7.14
C GLU A 45 -3.99 4.32 8.21
N PRO A 46 -3.47 5.55 8.04
CA PRO A 46 -2.52 6.12 8.99
C PRO A 46 -3.02 6.15 10.45
N ASP A 47 -4.33 6.32 10.66
CA ASP A 47 -4.94 6.34 11.99
C ASP A 47 -4.99 4.95 12.65
N GLU A 48 -4.90 3.87 11.88
CA GLU A 48 -4.86 2.49 12.37
C GLU A 48 -3.45 2.05 12.81
N LEU A 49 -2.40 2.78 12.40
CA LEU A 49 -1.00 2.46 12.75
C LEU A 49 -0.51 3.10 14.06
N GLN A 50 -1.40 3.75 14.82
CA GLN A 50 -1.06 4.43 16.07
C GLN A 50 -0.47 3.49 17.14
N GLU A 51 -0.75 2.19 17.05
CA GLU A 51 -0.17 1.15 17.91
C GLU A 51 1.05 0.48 17.24
N GLY A 52 2.26 0.76 17.76
CA GLY A 52 3.48 0.04 17.36
C GLY A 52 4.41 0.77 16.39
N MET A 53 4.18 2.05 16.14
CA MET A 53 5.01 2.90 15.30
C MET A 53 5.30 4.25 15.97
N GLY A 54 6.46 4.86 15.71
CA GLY A 54 6.81 6.17 16.26
C GLY A 54 6.00 7.30 15.62
N PRO A 55 5.81 8.45 16.31
CA PRO A 55 5.02 9.56 15.78
C PRO A 55 5.59 10.17 14.49
N GLU A 56 6.91 10.17 14.32
CA GLU A 56 7.55 10.64 13.08
C GLU A 56 7.31 9.67 11.92
N ASP A 57 7.42 8.37 12.16
CA ASP A 57 7.15 7.33 11.16
C ASP A 57 5.67 7.36 10.72
N ILE A 58 4.74 7.55 11.67
CA ILE A 58 3.30 7.71 11.36
C ILE A 58 3.08 8.96 10.51
N ARG A 59 3.76 10.07 10.82
CA ARG A 59 3.65 11.29 10.01
C ARG A 59 4.18 11.07 8.60
N GLU A 60 5.35 10.45 8.45
CA GLU A 60 5.91 10.13 7.13
C GLU A 60 4.98 9.22 6.34
N TYR A 61 4.47 8.16 6.97
CA TYR A 61 3.51 7.26 6.35
C TYR A 61 2.24 7.99 5.89
N ALA A 62 1.66 8.84 6.75
CA ALA A 62 0.48 9.62 6.43
C ALA A 62 0.71 10.53 5.22
N GLU A 63 1.87 11.18 5.14
CA GLU A 63 2.25 12.00 3.99
C GLU A 63 2.35 11.15 2.71
N LEU A 64 3.03 10.02 2.74
CA LEU A 64 3.16 9.12 1.59
C LEU A 64 1.79 8.59 1.13
N TRP A 65 0.96 8.21 2.09
CA TRP A 65 -0.40 7.72 1.89
C TRP A 65 -1.26 8.75 1.15
N MET A 66 -1.40 9.95 1.73
CA MET A 66 -2.25 11.02 1.19
C MET A 66 -1.82 11.46 -0.22
N ASN A 67 -0.53 11.41 -0.53
CA ASN A 67 -0.04 11.76 -1.87
C ASN A 67 -0.46 10.75 -2.95
N LEU A 68 -0.74 9.49 -2.56
CA LEU A 68 -1.05 8.39 -3.48
C LEU A 68 -2.54 8.02 -3.51
N THR A 69 -3.28 8.24 -2.42
CA THR A 69 -4.75 8.09 -2.39
C THR A 69 -5.45 9.28 -3.04
N GLN A 70 -5.43 9.35 -4.38
CA GLN A 70 -6.11 10.41 -5.14
C GLN A 70 -7.50 10.02 -5.66
N SER A 71 -7.92 8.76 -5.50
CA SER A 71 -9.18 8.23 -6.02
C SER A 71 -9.88 7.35 -4.99
N ALA A 72 -11.13 6.94 -5.28
CA ALA A 72 -12.04 6.20 -4.39
C ALA A 72 -11.59 4.76 -4.02
N GLY A 73 -10.29 4.46 -4.10
CA GLY A 73 -9.70 3.18 -3.71
C GLY A 73 -8.88 3.29 -2.42
N SER A 74 -8.48 2.14 -1.89
CA SER A 74 -7.51 2.03 -0.79
C SER A 74 -6.11 1.69 -1.31
N LEU A 75 -5.06 1.86 -0.50
CA LEU A 75 -3.72 1.41 -0.88
C LEU A 75 -3.50 -0.02 -0.44
N GLY A 76 -2.82 -0.77 -1.30
CA GLY A 76 -2.38 -2.12 -1.00
C GLY A 76 -0.93 -2.34 -1.31
N VAL A 77 -0.41 -3.49 -0.90
CA VAL A 77 0.91 -3.97 -1.30
C VAL A 77 0.83 -5.42 -1.76
N CYS A 78 1.57 -5.75 -2.81
CA CYS A 78 1.82 -7.14 -3.16
C CYS A 78 2.98 -7.69 -2.34
N LYS A 79 2.75 -8.63 -1.42
CA LYS A 79 3.81 -9.27 -0.62
C LYS A 79 4.79 -10.14 -1.42
N PHE A 80 4.59 -10.30 -2.73
CA PHE A 80 5.53 -11.00 -3.61
C PHE A 80 6.59 -10.07 -4.20
N CYS A 81 6.16 -8.90 -4.73
CA CYS A 81 7.07 -7.94 -5.37
C CYS A 81 7.22 -6.62 -4.60
N ASN A 82 6.56 -6.49 -3.45
CA ASN A 82 6.50 -5.31 -2.59
C ASN A 82 6.05 -4.02 -3.28
N ASN A 83 5.43 -4.09 -4.46
CA ASN A 83 4.91 -2.90 -5.12
C ASN A 83 3.62 -2.43 -4.44
N PRO A 84 3.52 -1.13 -4.09
CA PRO A 84 2.26 -0.52 -3.69
C PRO A 84 1.29 -0.47 -4.87
N LEU A 85 0.00 -0.63 -4.57
CA LEU A 85 -1.09 -0.76 -5.54
C LEU A 85 -2.25 0.15 -5.13
N ASN A 86 -3.04 0.59 -6.10
CA ASN A 86 -4.38 1.08 -5.83
C ASN A 86 -5.35 -0.11 -5.78
N LEU A 87 -6.21 -0.17 -4.78
CA LEU A 87 -7.18 -1.25 -4.57
C LEU A 87 -8.60 -0.73 -4.75
N PHE A 88 -9.36 -1.45 -5.58
CA PHE A 88 -10.78 -1.22 -5.77
C PHE A 88 -11.52 -2.43 -5.22
N LEU A 89 -11.76 -2.42 -3.90
CA LEU A 89 -12.25 -3.59 -3.16
C LEU A 89 -13.63 -4.04 -3.61
N GLU A 90 -14.54 -3.10 -3.87
CA GLU A 90 -15.90 -3.41 -4.37
C GLU A 90 -15.87 -4.13 -5.73
N GLU A 91 -14.82 -3.88 -6.52
CA GLU A 91 -14.65 -4.41 -7.87
C GLU A 91 -13.73 -5.64 -7.90
N GLY A 92 -13.09 -5.97 -6.78
CA GLY A 92 -12.11 -7.06 -6.68
C GLY A 92 -10.88 -6.86 -7.55
N LYS A 93 -10.40 -5.61 -7.70
CA LYS A 93 -9.30 -5.25 -8.60
C LYS A 93 -8.17 -4.52 -7.90
N ALA A 94 -6.99 -4.61 -8.50
CA ALA A 94 -5.83 -3.81 -8.16
C ALA A 94 -5.23 -3.19 -9.42
N GLU A 95 -4.81 -1.94 -9.31
CA GLU A 95 -4.15 -1.20 -10.37
C GLU A 95 -2.76 -0.71 -9.93
N GLY A 96 -1.90 -0.48 -10.91
CA GLY A 96 -0.60 0.12 -10.65
C GLY A 96 -0.76 1.58 -10.25
N LEU A 97 0.09 2.04 -9.34
CA LEU A 97 0.26 3.46 -9.13
C LEU A 97 1.16 3.99 -10.26
N TYR A 98 0.67 4.98 -11.00
CA TYR A 98 1.40 5.62 -12.08
C TYR A 98 1.63 7.10 -11.74
N GLY A 99 2.80 7.61 -12.13
CA GLY A 99 3.16 9.01 -11.99
C GLY A 99 3.11 9.80 -13.28
#